data_AF-A0A1F7PHE1-F1
#
_entry.id   AF-A0A1F7PHE1-F1
#
_cell.length_a   1.000
_cell.length_b   1.000
_cell.length_c   1.000
_cell.angle_alpha   90.00
_cell.angle_beta   90.00
_cell.angle_gamma   90.00
#
_symmetry.space_group_name_H-M   'P 1'
#
loop_
_entity.id
_entity.type
_entity.pdbx_description
1 polymer ?
#
loop_
_entity_poly.entity_id
_entity_poly.type
_entity_poly.pdbx_seq_one_letter_code
_entity_poly.pdbx_strand_id
1 'polypeptide(L)'
;MPQGLTRVLGGIVVLGGLLVGAAIVSAADAPTADECLACHAERGLKREKREPGRPDALFVDHAALKASAHGGLECVACHSTATAPHERLPRVRCTDCHDTVPAVLAEGAHGNRRAKARAAAPTCTSCHGTHDVRPVAAITIDICATCHVPQVSQYRKSIHGKSRGRGDSEAATCRSCHGAAHGVLAKSDSRAPTYHLNLPRTCATCHADPELAKRHNIAVGAVYQLYMDSIHGRAVSRSGLLVAANCSDCHGAHDIEPRTEPTSRVFRASVPATCGACHAGVQKDYVQSIHGREAARGNAGAPVCTDCHSAHQIRRTEAAPWQLDVIRECGTCHAESLRTYRDTFHGKVTALGFARVAKCADCHGSHTIQPASDPRSAVSPARIVTTCRQCHPDATRKFTEFQPHADPTNSARFPGLYYSWLFMTLLLVGTFSFFGLHTLLWLPRSFAERLGRRGANPPEES
;
A
#
# COMPACT_ATOMS: atom_id res chain seq x y z
N MET A 1 -2.21 65.23 19.53
CA MET A 1 -2.98 66.34 20.14
C MET A 1 -4.32 65.79 20.60
N PRO A 2 -4.91 66.26 21.71
CA PRO A 2 -4.29 66.75 22.95
C PRO A 2 -4.84 65.99 24.19
N GLN A 3 -4.05 65.78 25.24
CA GLN A 3 -3.77 66.65 26.41
C GLN A 3 -4.93 66.83 27.41
N GLY A 4 -4.56 66.72 28.68
CA GLY A 4 -5.33 67.09 29.88
C GLY A 4 -4.50 66.73 31.11
N LEU A 5 -3.32 67.32 31.31
CA LEU A 5 -3.06 68.54 32.10
C LEU A 5 -3.49 68.45 33.59
N THR A 6 -2.46 68.27 34.43
CA THR A 6 -2.16 69.00 35.67
C THR A 6 -3.14 68.98 36.85
N ARG A 7 -2.61 68.65 38.04
CA ARG A 7 -2.34 69.68 39.08
C ARG A 7 -1.41 69.18 40.19
N VAL A 8 -0.57 70.12 40.61
CA VAL A 8 0.43 70.13 41.67
C VAL A 8 -0.23 70.37 43.02
N LEU A 9 0.32 69.76 44.09
CA LEU A 9 0.44 70.24 45.49
C LEU A 9 1.07 69.06 46.27
N GLY A 10 2.25 69.13 46.88
CA GLY A 10 2.73 70.18 47.78
C GLY A 10 2.45 69.74 49.22
N GLY A 11 3.33 68.91 49.81
CA GLY A 11 3.18 68.42 51.18
C GLY A 11 4.49 67.88 51.75
N ILE A 12 5.22 68.76 52.45
CA ILE A 12 6.37 68.45 53.30
C ILE A 12 5.84 67.84 54.61
N VAL A 13 6.25 66.61 54.98
CA VAL A 13 6.18 66.12 56.37
C VAL A 13 7.36 65.18 56.66
N VAL A 14 8.31 65.71 57.43
CA VAL A 14 9.02 65.13 58.58
C VAL A 14 9.74 63.77 58.42
N LEU A 15 11.07 63.85 58.52
CA LEU A 15 12.00 62.75 58.82
C LEU A 15 11.58 62.00 60.09
N GLY A 16 11.28 60.71 59.95
CA GLY A 16 11.26 59.73 61.02
C GLY A 16 12.17 58.57 60.64
N GLY A 17 13.41 58.59 61.13
CA GLY A 17 14.36 57.50 60.94
C GLY A 17 13.92 56.26 61.72
N LEU A 18 13.57 55.19 60.99
CA LEU A 18 13.57 53.83 61.50
C LEU A 18 14.62 53.03 60.73
N LEU A 19 15.77 52.83 61.35
CA LEU A 19 16.75 51.82 60.95
C LEU A 19 16.14 50.44 61.23
N VAL A 20 15.38 49.91 60.25
CA VAL A 20 15.05 48.49 60.21
C VAL A 20 16.29 47.77 59.70
N GLY A 21 17.03 47.16 60.62
CA GLY A 21 18.07 46.20 60.28
C GLY A 21 17.43 45.04 59.54
N ALA A 22 17.57 45.02 58.22
CA ALA A 22 17.30 43.85 57.42
C ALA A 22 18.32 42.78 57.81
N ALA A 23 17.90 41.83 58.64
CA ALA A 23 18.61 40.58 58.81
C ALA A 23 18.60 39.88 57.45
N ILE A 24 19.74 39.97 56.75
CA ILE A 24 20.03 39.17 55.57
C ILE A 24 20.17 37.74 56.10
N VAL A 25 19.08 36.98 56.13
CA VAL A 25 19.16 35.53 56.25
C VAL A 25 19.76 35.05 54.94
N SER A 26 21.06 34.76 54.94
CA SER A 26 21.67 33.96 53.87
C SER A 26 20.88 32.66 53.80
N ALA A 27 20.15 32.47 52.70
CA ALA A 27 19.79 31.12 52.29
C ALA A 27 21.12 30.36 52.22
N ALA A 28 21.20 29.22 52.92
CA ALA A 28 22.35 28.34 52.76
C ALA A 28 22.44 28.01 51.26
N ASP A 29 23.58 28.37 50.64
CA ASP A 29 23.77 28.15 49.21
C ASP A 29 23.58 26.66 48.90
N ALA A 30 22.82 26.37 47.84
CA ALA A 30 22.61 25.00 47.41
C ALA A 30 23.96 24.36 47.04
N PRO A 31 24.18 23.06 47.33
CA PRO A 31 25.43 22.39 47.00
C PRO A 31 25.77 22.52 45.52
N THR A 32 27.02 22.84 45.24
CA THR A 32 27.56 22.94 43.88
C THR A 32 27.78 21.55 43.27
N ALA A 33 27.84 21.46 41.94
CA ALA A 33 28.20 20.20 41.27
C ALA A 33 29.57 19.66 41.73
N ASP A 34 30.56 20.53 41.98
CA ASP A 34 31.89 20.12 42.42
C ASP A 34 31.86 19.44 43.80
N GLU A 35 31.02 19.91 44.72
CA GLU A 35 30.82 19.27 46.04
C GLU A 35 30.17 17.89 45.91
N CYS A 36 29.26 17.71 44.94
CA CYS A 36 28.67 16.42 44.66
C CYS A 36 29.71 15.46 44.04
N LEU A 37 30.50 15.97 43.08
CA LEU A 37 31.49 15.22 42.33
C LEU A 37 32.73 14.86 43.15
N ALA A 38 33.00 15.56 44.25
CA ALA A 38 34.05 15.21 45.21
C ALA A 38 33.95 13.76 45.70
N CYS A 39 32.74 13.20 45.75
CA CYS A 39 32.52 11.77 45.99
C CYS A 39 32.02 11.04 44.74
N HIS A 40 31.07 11.61 43.99
CA HIS A 40 30.38 10.90 42.91
C HIS A 40 31.17 10.75 41.61
N ALA A 41 32.33 11.41 41.46
CA ALA A 41 33.22 11.21 40.31
C ALA A 41 34.05 9.91 40.39
N GLU A 42 34.05 9.22 41.53
CA GLU A 42 34.82 7.99 41.70
C GLU A 42 34.12 6.77 41.09
N ARG A 43 34.74 6.14 40.08
CA ARG A 43 34.21 4.93 39.43
C ARG A 43 34.02 3.75 40.38
N GLY A 44 34.80 3.72 41.46
CA GLY A 44 34.76 2.68 42.50
C GLY A 44 33.65 2.86 43.52
N LEU A 45 33.01 4.03 43.59
CA LEU A 45 32.02 4.33 44.62
C LEU A 45 30.80 3.42 44.48
N LYS A 46 30.51 2.68 45.56
CA LYS A 46 29.39 1.75 45.63
C LYS A 46 28.61 1.95 46.91
N ARG A 47 27.34 1.54 46.90
CA ARG A 47 26.54 1.45 48.12
C ARG A 47 27.12 0.39 49.04
N GLU A 48 27.13 0.68 50.34
CA GLU A 48 27.55 -0.30 51.36
C GLU A 48 26.61 -1.51 51.42
N LYS A 49 25.30 -1.30 51.23
CA LYS A 49 24.30 -2.36 51.24
C LYS A 49 23.65 -2.51 49.87
N ARG A 50 23.74 -3.71 49.31
CA ARG A 50 23.11 -4.08 48.04
C ARG A 50 21.58 -4.08 48.18
N GLU A 51 20.91 -3.30 47.35
CA GLU A 51 19.44 -3.29 47.23
C GLU A 51 19.01 -3.96 45.91
N PRO A 52 18.17 -5.01 45.95
CA PRO A 52 17.65 -5.65 44.74
C PRO A 52 16.98 -4.64 43.80
N GLY A 53 17.40 -4.60 42.53
CA GLY A 53 16.83 -3.72 41.51
C GLY A 53 17.41 -2.30 41.47
N ARG A 54 18.52 -2.03 42.17
CA ARG A 54 19.28 -0.79 42.03
C ARG A 54 20.73 -1.04 41.63
N PRO A 55 21.34 -0.16 40.82
CA PRO A 55 22.77 -0.24 40.56
C PRO A 55 23.55 -0.01 41.85
N ASP A 56 24.51 -0.90 42.10
CA ASP A 56 25.42 -0.85 43.24
C ASP A 56 26.40 0.33 43.10
N ALA A 57 26.74 0.71 41.86
CA ALA A 57 27.57 1.87 41.56
C ALA A 57 26.82 3.18 41.83
N LEU A 58 27.50 4.11 42.51
CA LEU A 58 27.08 5.47 42.78
C LEU A 58 27.83 6.50 41.91
N PHE A 59 28.74 6.02 41.06
CA PHE A 59 29.48 6.84 40.10
C PHE A 59 28.55 7.61 39.16
N VAL A 60 28.87 8.88 38.95
CA VAL A 60 28.25 9.77 37.98
C VAL A 60 29.30 10.18 36.96
N ASP A 61 29.07 9.84 35.70
CA ASP A 61 29.90 10.32 34.61
C ASP A 61 29.50 11.76 34.26
N HIS A 62 30.25 12.73 34.82
CA HIS A 62 29.97 14.15 34.61
C HIS A 62 30.10 14.56 33.15
N ALA A 63 31.00 13.94 32.38
CA ALA A 63 31.15 14.22 30.96
C ALA A 63 29.91 13.75 30.18
N ALA A 64 29.37 12.57 30.51
CA ALA A 64 28.12 12.08 29.92
C ALA A 64 26.92 12.98 30.28
N LEU A 65 26.84 13.47 31.52
CA LEU A 65 25.81 14.43 31.94
C LEU A 65 25.91 15.75 31.17
N LYS A 66 27.12 16.32 31.08
CA LYS A 66 27.36 17.58 30.37
C LYS A 66 27.03 17.49 28.87
N ALA A 67 27.16 16.30 28.28
CA ALA A 67 26.77 16.03 26.89
C ALA A 67 25.27 15.70 26.72
N SER A 68 24.51 15.54 27.81
CA SER A 68 23.09 15.18 27.79
C SER A 68 22.18 16.38 27.50
N ALA A 69 20.88 16.11 27.32
CA ALA A 69 19.86 17.16 27.18
C ALA A 69 19.78 18.10 28.39
N HIS A 70 20.25 17.67 29.56
CA HIS A 70 20.25 18.43 30.80
C HIS A 70 21.66 18.89 31.21
N GLY A 71 22.64 18.88 30.30
CA GLY A 71 24.05 19.19 30.63
C GLY A 71 24.33 20.62 31.10
N GLY A 72 23.37 21.53 30.97
CA GLY A 72 23.43 22.88 31.53
C GLY A 72 22.79 23.02 32.91
N LEU A 73 22.30 21.93 33.51
CA LEU A 73 21.67 21.94 34.83
C LEU A 73 22.66 21.50 35.91
N GLU A 74 22.65 22.21 37.05
CA GLU A 74 23.32 21.76 38.28
C GLU A 74 22.64 20.50 38.85
N CYS A 75 23.37 19.73 39.66
CA CYS A 75 22.87 18.48 40.25
C CYS A 75 21.56 18.67 41.03
N VAL A 76 21.49 19.76 41.79
CA VAL A 76 20.33 20.13 42.63
C VAL A 76 19.09 20.53 41.81
N ALA A 77 19.22 20.83 40.51
CA ALA A 77 18.07 21.11 39.67
C ALA A 77 17.18 19.87 39.48
N CYS A 78 17.80 18.69 39.38
CA CYS A 78 17.09 17.41 39.36
C CYS A 78 16.91 16.82 40.76
N HIS A 79 17.91 17.00 41.62
CA HIS A 79 17.91 16.55 43.01
C HIS A 79 17.63 17.71 43.96
N SER A 80 16.43 18.28 43.90
CA SER A 80 16.04 19.49 44.63
C SER A 80 16.15 19.42 46.14
N THR A 81 16.22 18.21 46.71
CA THR A 81 16.39 17.98 48.16
C THR A 81 17.78 17.44 48.50
N ALA A 82 18.76 17.53 47.59
CA ALA A 82 20.10 17.03 47.85
C ALA A 82 20.87 17.94 48.83
N THR A 83 21.55 17.29 49.77
CA THR A 83 22.53 17.89 50.68
C THR A 83 23.86 17.17 50.49
N ALA A 84 24.98 17.83 50.77
CA ALA A 84 26.30 17.18 50.75
C ALA A 84 26.94 17.33 52.15
N PRO A 85 27.26 16.22 52.86
CA PRO A 85 27.01 14.82 52.53
C PRO A 85 25.53 14.37 52.70
N HIS A 86 25.18 13.20 52.16
CA HIS A 86 23.84 12.59 52.29
C HIS A 86 23.90 11.06 52.41
N GLU A 87 22.87 10.45 53.03
CA GLU A 87 22.69 8.99 53.00
C GLU A 87 21.92 8.52 51.77
N ARG A 88 20.72 9.08 51.53
CA ARG A 88 19.84 8.65 50.45
C ARG A 88 19.03 9.81 49.88
N LEU A 89 19.04 9.92 48.56
CA LEU A 89 18.19 10.86 47.84
C LEU A 89 16.91 10.19 47.32
N PRO A 90 15.79 10.94 47.24
CA PRO A 90 14.60 10.50 46.53
C PRO A 90 14.88 10.33 45.03
N ARG A 91 14.03 9.56 44.34
CA ARG A 91 14.11 9.44 42.88
C ARG A 91 13.70 10.74 42.23
N VAL A 92 14.48 11.19 41.25
CA VAL A 92 14.16 12.34 40.41
C VAL A 92 12.82 12.08 39.71
N ARG A 93 11.90 13.05 39.81
CA ARG A 93 10.61 13.01 39.13
C ARG A 93 10.69 13.91 37.90
N CYS A 94 10.91 13.31 36.73
CA CYS A 94 10.95 14.03 35.46
C CYS A 94 9.69 14.88 35.21
N THR A 95 8.56 14.46 35.78
CA THR A 95 7.25 15.10 35.66
C THR A 95 7.12 16.42 36.41
N ASP A 96 8.07 16.75 37.29
CA ASP A 96 8.07 18.04 37.99
C ASP A 96 8.40 19.19 37.01
N CYS A 97 9.12 18.89 35.91
CA CYS A 97 9.39 19.83 34.82
C CYS A 97 8.74 19.42 33.49
N HIS A 98 8.49 18.13 33.25
CA HIS A 98 7.80 17.61 32.06
C HIS A 98 6.35 17.19 32.39
N ASP A 99 5.58 18.12 32.94
CA ASP A 99 4.23 17.93 33.47
C ASP A 99 3.18 17.54 32.41
N THR A 100 3.38 17.91 31.14
CA THR A 100 2.48 17.58 30.02
C THR A 100 2.63 16.15 29.49
N VAL A 101 3.81 15.54 29.64
CA VAL A 101 4.14 14.23 29.04
C VAL A 101 3.32 13.06 29.65
N PRO A 102 3.07 13.00 30.97
CA PRO A 102 2.26 11.94 31.59
C PRO A 102 0.87 11.80 31.00
N ALA A 103 0.21 12.92 30.64
CA ALA A 103 -1.12 12.89 30.05
C ALA A 103 -1.10 12.18 28.69
N VAL A 104 -0.13 12.53 27.82
CA VAL A 104 0.03 11.90 26.49
C VAL A 104 0.35 10.41 26.62
N LEU A 105 1.28 10.04 27.52
CA LEU A 105 1.62 8.63 27.77
C LEU A 105 0.42 7.83 28.29
N ALA A 106 -0.42 8.43 29.13
CA ALA A 106 -1.60 7.77 29.68
C ALA A 106 -2.64 7.41 28.61
N GLU A 107 -2.68 8.11 27.49
CA GLU A 107 -3.50 7.75 26.33
C GLU A 107 -2.85 6.67 25.44
N GLY A 108 -1.52 6.65 25.41
CA GLY A 108 -0.72 5.74 24.61
C GLY A 108 -0.67 4.29 25.11
N ALA A 109 -0.22 3.40 24.24
CA ALA A 109 0.01 1.98 24.50
C ALA A 109 1.11 1.71 25.55
N HIS A 110 1.94 2.71 25.87
CA HIS A 110 2.99 2.61 26.88
C HIS A 110 2.58 3.10 28.27
N GLY A 111 1.42 3.77 28.43
CA GLY A 111 1.00 4.29 29.73
C GLY A 111 -0.46 4.07 30.09
N ASN A 112 -1.31 3.64 29.15
CA ASN A 112 -2.73 3.43 29.42
C ASN A 112 -3.00 2.25 30.37
N ARG A 113 -4.11 2.33 31.13
CA ARG A 113 -4.47 1.34 32.16
C ARG A 113 -4.63 -0.08 31.61
N ARG A 114 -5.13 -0.23 30.37
CA ARG A 114 -5.32 -1.54 29.72
C ARG A 114 -3.99 -2.18 29.33
N ALA A 115 -3.00 -1.39 28.94
CA ALA A 115 -1.64 -1.85 28.62
C ALA A 115 -0.87 -2.26 29.88
N LYS A 116 -1.00 -1.47 30.96
CA LYS A 116 -0.40 -1.76 32.28
C LYS A 116 -0.85 -3.09 32.89
N ALA A 117 -2.05 -3.57 32.54
CA ALA A 117 -2.54 -4.88 32.97
C ALA A 117 -1.85 -6.06 32.26
N ARG A 118 -1.20 -5.83 31.10
CA ARG A 118 -0.54 -6.86 30.29
C ARG A 118 0.97 -6.91 30.46
N ALA A 119 1.59 -5.75 30.66
CA ALA A 119 3.03 -5.61 30.89
C ALA A 119 3.32 -4.33 31.67
N ALA A 120 4.43 -4.32 32.41
CA ALA A 120 4.90 -3.10 33.07
C ALA A 120 5.17 -2.01 32.02
N ALA A 121 4.66 -0.80 32.28
CA ALA A 121 4.91 0.36 31.44
C ALA A 121 6.41 0.71 31.44
N PRO A 122 6.99 1.10 30.28
CA PRO A 122 8.34 1.64 30.27
C PRO A 122 8.43 2.90 31.13
N THR A 123 9.58 3.11 31.76
CA THR A 123 9.87 4.32 32.53
C THR A 123 10.50 5.38 31.63
N CYS A 124 10.51 6.64 32.06
CA CYS A 124 11.20 7.71 31.32
C CYS A 124 12.68 7.33 31.13
N THR A 125 13.30 6.76 32.16
CA THR A 125 14.71 6.36 32.15
C THR A 125 15.00 5.15 31.28
N SER A 126 14.03 4.27 31.00
CA SER A 126 14.25 3.14 30.08
C SER A 126 14.37 3.58 28.62
N CYS A 127 13.88 4.78 28.29
CA CYS A 127 13.98 5.34 26.93
C CYS A 127 15.02 6.48 26.84
N HIS A 128 15.03 7.37 27.82
CA HIS A 128 15.90 8.55 27.83
C HIS A 128 17.21 8.36 28.60
N GLY A 129 17.40 7.30 29.38
CA GLY A 129 18.58 7.17 30.24
C GLY A 129 18.42 7.87 31.59
N THR A 130 19.51 7.97 32.36
CA THR A 130 19.49 8.53 33.73
C THR A 130 20.28 9.83 33.82
N HIS A 131 21.57 9.78 34.12
CA HIS A 131 22.45 10.96 34.05
C HIS A 131 22.94 11.22 32.63
N ASP A 132 22.66 10.34 31.67
CA ASP A 132 22.94 10.48 30.25
C ASP A 132 21.66 10.82 29.44
N VAL A 133 20.76 11.67 30.00
CA VAL A 133 19.43 11.96 29.44
C VAL A 133 19.50 12.30 27.94
N ARG A 134 19.04 11.38 27.11
CA ARG A 134 19.10 11.47 25.65
C ARG A 134 17.98 12.37 25.15
N PRO A 135 18.29 13.39 24.31
CA PRO A 135 17.24 14.15 23.64
C PRO A 135 16.50 13.27 22.65
N VAL A 136 15.26 13.63 22.31
CA VAL A 136 14.42 12.88 21.35
C VAL A 136 15.14 12.67 20.01
N ALA A 137 15.94 13.64 19.56
CA ALA A 137 16.72 13.54 18.33
C ALA A 137 17.78 12.44 18.35
N ALA A 138 18.31 12.09 19.54
CA ALA A 138 19.31 11.05 19.72
C ALA A 138 18.71 9.64 19.93
N ILE A 139 17.38 9.53 20.03
CA ILE A 139 16.70 8.24 20.20
C ILE A 139 16.65 7.52 18.86
N THR A 140 17.43 6.44 18.75
CA THR A 140 17.43 5.55 17.59
C THR A 140 16.38 4.45 17.73
N ILE A 141 16.17 3.68 16.66
CA ILE A 141 15.30 2.50 16.67
C ILE A 141 15.74 1.43 17.68
N ASP A 142 17.01 1.44 18.11
CA ASP A 142 17.54 0.48 19.09
C ASP A 142 16.82 0.57 20.43
N ILE A 143 16.31 1.76 20.80
CA ILE A 143 15.55 1.88 22.05
C ILE A 143 14.29 1.03 22.00
N CYS A 144 13.63 0.99 20.83
CA CYS A 144 12.43 0.18 20.64
C CYS A 144 12.80 -1.30 20.68
N ALA A 145 13.98 -1.68 20.19
CA ALA A 145 14.45 -3.06 20.15
C ALA A 145 14.64 -3.66 21.55
N THR A 146 14.84 -2.85 22.59
CA THR A 146 14.94 -3.33 23.98
C THR A 146 13.72 -4.12 24.43
N CYS A 147 12.53 -3.82 23.88
CA CYS A 147 11.27 -4.53 24.18
C CYS A 147 10.60 -5.12 22.93
N HIS A 148 10.78 -4.52 21.76
CA HIS A 148 10.14 -4.90 20.49
C HIS A 148 11.13 -5.55 19.50
N VAL A 149 11.93 -6.50 19.98
CA VAL A 149 12.96 -7.21 19.18
C VAL A 149 12.39 -7.75 17.85
N PRO A 150 11.25 -8.47 17.81
CA PRO A 150 10.75 -9.04 16.57
C PRO A 150 10.36 -7.99 15.54
N GLN A 151 9.66 -6.92 15.96
CA GLN A 151 9.17 -5.87 15.08
C GLN A 151 10.33 -5.05 14.50
N VAL A 152 11.33 -4.72 15.33
CA VAL A 152 12.53 -4.00 14.86
C VAL A 152 13.35 -4.86 13.90
N SER A 153 13.48 -6.16 14.19
CA SER A 153 14.18 -7.10 13.30
C SER A 153 13.50 -7.21 11.93
N GLN A 154 12.15 -7.28 11.89
CA GLN A 154 11.39 -7.27 10.63
C GLN A 154 11.57 -5.94 9.89
N TYR A 155 11.40 -4.80 10.57
CA TYR A 155 11.56 -3.49 9.97
C TYR A 155 12.93 -3.29 9.34
N ARG A 156 14.02 -3.75 9.99
CA ARG A 156 15.38 -3.67 9.44
C ARG A 156 15.54 -4.43 8.13
N LYS A 157 14.78 -5.51 7.93
CA LYS A 157 14.78 -6.31 6.70
C LYS A 157 13.90 -5.70 5.59
N SER A 158 12.91 -4.90 5.97
CA SER A 158 12.03 -4.21 5.02
C SER A 158 12.76 -3.24 4.12
N ILE A 159 12.12 -2.84 3.02
CA ILE A 159 12.63 -1.83 2.09
C ILE A 159 12.82 -0.47 2.77
N HIS A 160 11.96 -0.09 3.72
CA HIS A 160 12.11 1.15 4.47
C HIS A 160 13.35 1.11 5.37
N GLY A 161 13.54 0.01 6.11
CA GLY A 161 14.73 -0.18 6.96
C GLY A 161 16.03 -0.25 6.16
N LYS A 162 16.05 -1.01 5.06
CA LYS A 162 17.21 -1.09 4.16
C LYS A 162 17.53 0.26 3.52
N SER A 163 16.53 1.03 3.11
CA SER A 163 16.75 2.37 2.50
C SER A 163 17.29 3.37 3.52
N ARG A 164 16.74 3.41 4.73
CA ARG A 164 17.31 4.17 5.87
C ARG A 164 18.76 3.79 6.14
N GLY A 165 19.09 2.49 6.11
CA GLY A 165 20.45 1.99 6.30
C GLY A 165 21.44 2.45 5.22
N ARG A 166 20.94 2.80 4.03
CA ARG A 166 21.73 3.41 2.93
C ARG A 166 21.80 4.94 2.99
N GLY A 167 21.27 5.57 4.05
CA GLY A 167 21.31 7.02 4.24
C GLY A 167 20.10 7.78 3.69
N ASP A 168 19.09 7.09 3.15
CA ASP A 168 17.86 7.74 2.69
C ASP A 168 17.07 8.30 3.89
N SER A 169 16.91 9.62 3.95
CA SER A 169 16.20 10.31 5.02
C SER A 169 14.68 10.39 4.80
N GLU A 170 14.20 10.17 3.57
CA GLU A 170 12.77 10.19 3.22
C GLU A 170 12.11 8.83 3.48
N ALA A 171 12.90 7.75 3.60
CA ALA A 171 12.40 6.44 3.96
C ALA A 171 11.69 6.44 5.33
N ALA A 172 10.53 5.79 5.39
CA ALA A 172 9.66 5.80 6.57
C ALA A 172 10.36 5.22 7.82
N THR A 173 10.07 5.79 8.98
CA THR A 173 10.54 5.32 10.30
C THR A 173 9.37 4.74 11.12
N CYS A 174 9.66 4.18 12.30
CA CYS A 174 8.60 3.75 13.22
C CYS A 174 7.59 4.87 13.52
N ARG A 175 8.07 6.10 13.69
CA ARG A 175 7.24 7.28 13.98
C ARG A 175 6.41 7.73 12.79
N SER A 176 6.88 7.46 11.56
CA SER A 176 6.14 7.78 10.34
C SER A 176 4.81 7.01 10.28
N CYS A 177 4.76 5.80 10.84
CA CYS A 177 3.54 4.98 10.87
C CYS A 177 2.81 5.03 12.21
N HIS A 178 3.53 5.04 13.34
CA HIS A 178 2.93 4.96 14.68
C HIS A 178 2.66 6.32 15.33
N GLY A 179 3.21 7.40 14.78
CA GLY A 179 3.14 8.75 15.35
C GLY A 179 4.22 9.03 16.40
N ALA A 180 3.93 9.98 17.30
CA ALA A 180 4.86 10.40 18.34
C ALA A 180 5.13 9.28 19.36
N ALA A 181 6.40 9.13 19.79
CA ALA A 181 6.82 8.02 20.66
C ALA A 181 6.08 7.95 22.01
N HIS A 182 5.76 9.10 22.61
CA HIS A 182 4.95 9.17 23.84
C HIS A 182 3.46 8.93 23.61
N GLY A 183 2.97 9.15 22.38
CA GLY A 183 1.56 9.03 22.00
C GLY A 183 1.26 7.82 21.13
N VAL A 184 2.16 6.82 21.07
CA VAL A 184 1.94 5.62 20.25
C VAL A 184 0.68 4.92 20.72
N LEU A 185 -0.32 4.83 19.87
CA LEU A 185 -1.56 4.13 20.15
C LEU A 185 -1.46 2.65 19.77
N ALA A 186 -2.26 1.81 20.41
CA ALA A 186 -2.33 0.40 20.06
C ALA A 186 -3.01 0.24 18.68
N LYS A 187 -2.60 -0.75 17.88
CA LYS A 187 -3.19 -1.02 16.56
C LYS A 187 -4.71 -1.30 16.59
N SER A 188 -5.27 -1.61 17.75
CA SER A 188 -6.69 -1.85 17.98
C SER A 188 -7.47 -0.58 18.34
N ASP A 189 -6.79 0.52 18.68
CA ASP A 189 -7.42 1.82 18.93
C ASP A 189 -7.79 2.45 17.58
N SER A 190 -9.05 2.85 17.40
CA SER A 190 -9.55 3.43 16.16
C SER A 190 -8.93 4.78 15.81
N ARG A 191 -8.29 5.45 16.78
CA ARG A 191 -7.54 6.69 16.58
C ARG A 191 -6.11 6.44 16.11
N ALA A 192 -5.60 5.22 16.22
CA ALA A 192 -4.23 4.91 15.82
C ALA A 192 -4.05 5.08 14.31
N PRO A 193 -2.95 5.69 13.84
CA PRO A 193 -2.68 5.73 12.40
C PRO A 193 -2.46 4.32 11.82
N THR A 194 -2.02 3.37 12.64
CA THR A 194 -1.88 1.95 12.27
C THR A 194 -3.16 1.13 12.41
N TYR A 195 -4.29 1.75 12.79
CA TYR A 195 -5.58 1.08 12.79
C TYR A 195 -6.00 0.67 11.37
N HIS A 196 -6.66 -0.48 11.23
CA HIS A 196 -6.97 -1.09 9.94
C HIS A 196 -7.62 -0.13 8.92
N LEU A 197 -8.56 0.70 9.38
CA LEU A 197 -9.26 1.67 8.52
C LEU A 197 -8.44 2.93 8.22
N ASN A 198 -7.47 3.26 9.07
CA ASN A 198 -6.63 4.44 8.93
C ASN A 198 -5.36 4.15 8.12
N LEU A 199 -4.94 2.88 8.08
CA LEU A 199 -3.67 2.47 7.49
C LEU A 199 -3.48 2.91 6.02
N PRO A 200 -4.50 2.86 5.14
CA PRO A 200 -4.35 3.40 3.79
C PRO A 200 -3.92 4.88 3.77
N ARG A 201 -4.44 5.71 4.68
CA ARG A 201 -4.04 7.13 4.79
C ARG A 201 -2.63 7.27 5.34
N THR A 202 -2.24 6.42 6.28
CA THR A 202 -0.88 6.39 6.84
C THR A 202 0.16 6.07 5.77
N CYS A 203 -0.13 5.13 4.87
CA CYS A 203 0.75 4.87 3.72
C CYS A 203 0.73 6.04 2.72
N ALA A 204 -0.45 6.67 2.52
CA ALA A 204 -0.64 7.76 1.58
C ALA A 204 0.16 9.02 1.92
N THR A 205 0.57 9.23 3.17
CA THR A 205 1.40 10.40 3.54
C THR A 205 2.67 10.50 2.71
N CYS A 206 3.19 9.35 2.26
CA CYS A 206 4.34 9.27 1.35
C CYS A 206 3.95 8.68 -0.01
N HIS A 207 3.19 7.59 -0.06
CA HIS A 207 2.90 6.86 -1.30
C HIS A 207 1.79 7.46 -2.17
N ALA A 208 1.17 8.57 -1.76
CA ALA A 208 0.29 9.34 -2.64
C ALA A 208 1.04 10.41 -3.45
N ASP A 209 2.29 10.74 -3.08
CA ASP A 209 3.07 11.78 -3.76
C ASP A 209 3.76 11.22 -5.02
N PRO A 210 3.37 11.67 -6.24
CA PRO A 210 4.01 11.24 -7.47
C PRO A 210 5.47 11.71 -7.60
N GLU A 211 5.84 12.83 -6.98
CA GLU A 211 7.21 13.34 -7.04
C GLU A 211 8.14 12.51 -6.15
N LEU A 212 7.69 12.12 -4.95
CA LEU A 212 8.40 11.14 -4.13
C LEU A 212 8.57 9.83 -4.89
N ALA A 213 7.50 9.33 -5.51
CA ALA A 213 7.55 8.09 -6.28
C ALA A 213 8.57 8.17 -7.42
N LYS A 214 8.67 9.31 -8.11
CA LYS A 214 9.65 9.54 -9.17
C LYS A 214 11.08 9.61 -8.64
N ARG A 215 11.34 10.37 -7.55
CA ARG A 215 12.68 10.47 -6.93
C ARG A 215 13.20 9.13 -6.45
N HIS A 216 12.31 8.28 -5.94
CA HIS A 216 12.65 6.98 -5.34
C HIS A 216 12.40 5.78 -6.27
N ASN A 217 12.12 6.02 -7.56
CA ASN A 217 11.85 4.98 -8.56
C ASN A 217 10.78 3.95 -8.12
N ILE A 218 9.73 4.43 -7.46
CA ILE A 218 8.57 3.62 -7.08
C ILE A 218 7.71 3.42 -8.32
N ALA A 219 7.52 2.14 -8.70
CA ALA A 219 6.93 1.75 -10.00
C ALA A 219 5.51 2.28 -10.27
N VAL A 220 4.77 2.69 -9.25
CA VAL A 220 3.40 3.21 -9.41
C VAL A 220 3.30 4.52 -8.63
N GLY A 221 3.08 5.63 -9.34
CA GLY A 221 2.74 6.92 -8.74
C GLY A 221 1.27 6.95 -8.31
N ALA A 222 0.97 7.67 -7.22
CA ALA A 222 -0.40 7.89 -6.72
C ALA A 222 -1.22 6.62 -6.41
N VAL A 223 -0.56 5.54 -5.95
CA VAL A 223 -1.18 4.24 -5.61
C VAL A 223 -2.38 4.38 -4.68
N TYR A 224 -2.35 5.35 -3.76
CA TYR A 224 -3.44 5.59 -2.83
C TYR A 224 -4.78 5.81 -3.54
N GLN A 225 -4.83 6.67 -4.56
CA GLN A 225 -6.08 6.98 -5.26
C GLN A 225 -6.62 5.75 -6.00
N LEU A 226 -5.72 5.05 -6.69
CA LEU A 226 -6.03 3.80 -7.37
C LEU A 226 -6.66 2.78 -6.39
N TYR A 227 -6.03 2.58 -5.24
CA TYR A 227 -6.51 1.67 -4.21
C TYR A 227 -7.86 2.10 -3.65
N MET A 228 -8.07 3.38 -3.37
CA MET A 228 -9.33 3.88 -2.80
C MET A 228 -10.51 3.68 -3.76
N ASP A 229 -10.26 3.66 -5.08
CA ASP A 229 -11.25 3.35 -6.11
C ASP A 229 -11.48 1.84 -6.33
N SER A 230 -10.63 1.00 -5.76
CA SER A 230 -10.81 -0.46 -5.79
C SER A 230 -11.98 -0.91 -4.91
N ILE A 231 -12.41 -2.16 -5.12
CA ILE A 231 -13.44 -2.79 -4.26
C ILE A 231 -12.98 -2.89 -2.80
N HIS A 232 -11.70 -3.21 -2.57
CA HIS A 232 -11.11 -3.29 -1.23
C HIS A 232 -11.04 -1.91 -0.57
N GLY A 233 -10.54 -0.90 -1.29
CA GLY A 233 -10.45 0.46 -0.77
C GLY A 233 -11.81 1.06 -0.44
N ARG A 234 -12.84 0.83 -1.28
CA ARG A 234 -14.22 1.23 -0.95
C ARG A 234 -14.78 0.47 0.26
N ALA A 235 -14.49 -0.82 0.39
CA ALA A 235 -14.95 -1.61 1.53
C ALA A 235 -14.32 -1.14 2.85
N VAL A 236 -13.02 -0.81 2.85
CA VAL A 236 -12.34 -0.22 4.01
C VAL A 236 -12.86 1.19 4.30
N SER A 237 -12.85 2.08 3.32
CA SER A 237 -13.07 3.52 3.55
C SER A 237 -14.53 3.96 3.61
N ARG A 238 -15.42 3.34 2.83
CA ARG A 238 -16.84 3.73 2.76
C ARG A 238 -17.73 2.82 3.60
N SER A 239 -17.41 1.53 3.64
CA SER A 239 -18.20 0.53 4.38
C SER A 239 -17.64 0.21 5.77
N GLY A 240 -16.44 0.70 6.11
CA GLY A 240 -15.83 0.49 7.43
C GLY A 240 -15.49 -0.97 7.76
N LEU A 241 -15.32 -1.81 6.74
CA LEU A 241 -15.13 -3.25 6.91
C LEU A 241 -13.69 -3.58 7.31
N LEU A 242 -13.48 -4.01 8.55
CA LEU A 242 -12.18 -4.43 9.08
C LEU A 242 -11.63 -5.71 8.43
N VAL A 243 -12.49 -6.48 7.76
CA VAL A 243 -12.11 -7.71 7.04
C VAL A 243 -11.68 -7.45 5.60
N ALA A 244 -11.90 -6.25 5.09
CA ALA A 244 -11.49 -5.90 3.73
C ALA A 244 -9.99 -5.62 3.69
N ALA A 245 -9.31 -6.12 2.66
CA ALA A 245 -7.86 -6.00 2.55
C ALA A 245 -7.40 -4.53 2.44
N ASN A 246 -6.36 -4.18 3.19
CA ASN A 246 -5.62 -2.93 3.09
C ASN A 246 -4.17 -3.18 2.62
N CYS A 247 -3.36 -2.13 2.58
CA CYS A 247 -1.99 -2.19 2.08
C CYS A 247 -1.14 -3.28 2.78
N SER A 248 -1.32 -3.47 4.09
CA SER A 248 -0.52 -4.43 4.86
C SER A 248 -0.92 -5.88 4.67
N ASP A 249 -2.16 -6.15 4.27
CA ASP A 249 -2.63 -7.51 4.02
C ASP A 249 -1.92 -8.12 2.80
N CYS A 250 -1.56 -7.28 1.83
CA CYS A 250 -0.80 -7.70 0.64
C CYS A 250 0.72 -7.50 0.80
N HIS A 251 1.17 -6.35 1.30
CA HIS A 251 2.60 -5.99 1.33
C HIS A 251 3.33 -6.39 2.62
N GLY A 252 2.61 -6.74 3.69
CA GLY A 252 3.18 -6.86 5.03
C GLY A 252 3.12 -5.54 5.81
N ALA A 253 3.48 -5.58 7.10
CA ALA A 253 3.36 -4.43 8.00
C ALA A 253 4.73 -3.88 8.41
N HIS A 254 5.57 -4.72 9.02
CA HIS A 254 6.96 -4.39 9.36
C HIS A 254 7.96 -5.09 8.43
N ASP A 255 7.50 -5.99 7.58
CA ASP A 255 8.27 -6.87 6.68
C ASP A 255 8.05 -6.52 5.20
N ILE A 256 7.81 -5.24 4.89
CA ILE A 256 7.50 -4.78 3.53
C ILE A 256 8.73 -4.95 2.63
N GLU A 257 8.63 -5.78 1.60
CA GLU A 257 9.71 -6.05 0.66
C GLU A 257 9.29 -5.75 -0.80
N PRO A 258 10.24 -5.35 -1.67
CA PRO A 258 9.93 -5.08 -3.06
C PRO A 258 9.47 -6.35 -3.79
N ARG A 259 8.64 -6.18 -4.83
CA ARG A 259 8.09 -7.29 -5.65
C ARG A 259 9.15 -8.16 -6.35
N THR A 260 10.40 -7.72 -6.37
CA THR A 260 11.54 -8.42 -6.96
C THR A 260 12.16 -9.43 -5.99
N GLU A 261 11.92 -9.28 -4.69
CA GLU A 261 12.44 -10.19 -3.67
C GLU A 261 11.59 -11.45 -3.58
N PRO A 262 12.16 -12.66 -3.65
CA PRO A 262 11.41 -13.91 -3.55
C PRO A 262 10.64 -14.08 -2.23
N THR A 263 11.13 -13.48 -1.15
CA THR A 263 10.51 -13.49 0.18
C THR A 263 9.32 -12.53 0.29
N SER A 264 9.13 -11.64 -0.68
CA SER A 264 8.01 -10.69 -0.69
C SER A 264 6.68 -11.41 -0.89
N ARG A 265 5.68 -10.99 -0.13
CA ARG A 265 4.29 -11.45 -0.30
C ARG A 265 3.70 -11.05 -1.66
N VAL A 266 4.24 -10.00 -2.28
CA VAL A 266 3.83 -9.55 -3.62
C VAL A 266 4.80 -9.98 -4.72
N PHE A 267 5.71 -10.92 -4.42
CA PHE A 267 6.49 -11.62 -5.44
C PHE A 267 5.56 -12.43 -6.34
N ARG A 268 5.84 -12.49 -7.65
CA ARG A 268 4.93 -13.10 -8.65
C ARG A 268 4.48 -14.51 -8.26
N ALA A 269 5.40 -15.35 -7.77
CA ALA A 269 5.07 -16.72 -7.34
C ALA A 269 4.28 -16.77 -6.02
N SER A 270 4.39 -15.74 -5.18
CA SER A 270 3.69 -15.61 -3.89
C SER A 270 2.28 -15.03 -4.03
N VAL A 271 1.99 -14.30 -5.11
CA VAL A 271 0.71 -13.62 -5.36
C VAL A 271 -0.51 -14.53 -5.16
N PRO A 272 -0.57 -15.76 -5.71
CA PRO A 272 -1.71 -16.65 -5.48
C PRO A 272 -1.95 -16.99 -4.01
N ALA A 273 -0.89 -17.16 -3.22
CA ALA A 273 -1.00 -17.41 -1.79
C ALA A 273 -1.47 -16.16 -1.03
N THR A 274 -0.98 -14.98 -1.42
CA THR A 274 -1.36 -13.70 -0.81
C THR A 274 -2.84 -13.39 -1.01
N CYS A 275 -3.37 -13.54 -2.23
CA CYS A 275 -4.80 -13.36 -2.48
C CYS A 275 -5.62 -14.47 -1.80
N GLY A 276 -5.09 -15.70 -1.79
CA GLY A 276 -5.73 -16.88 -1.25
C GLY A 276 -5.91 -16.91 0.26
N ALA A 277 -5.14 -16.10 1.00
CA ALA A 277 -5.32 -15.90 2.45
C ALA A 277 -6.76 -15.48 2.80
N CYS A 278 -7.44 -14.76 1.91
CA CYS A 278 -8.86 -14.41 2.04
C CYS A 278 -9.73 -15.12 0.99
N HIS A 279 -9.24 -15.28 -0.24
CA HIS A 279 -9.96 -15.91 -1.34
C HIS A 279 -9.66 -17.41 -1.47
N ALA A 280 -9.74 -18.15 -0.36
CA ALA A 280 -9.33 -19.56 -0.29
C ALA A 280 -10.05 -20.47 -1.29
N GLY A 281 -11.35 -20.25 -1.54
CA GLY A 281 -12.12 -21.01 -2.52
C GLY A 281 -11.59 -20.81 -3.95
N VAL A 282 -11.34 -19.55 -4.33
CA VAL A 282 -10.76 -19.21 -5.64
C VAL A 282 -9.34 -19.75 -5.77
N GLN A 283 -8.54 -19.66 -4.70
CA GLN A 283 -7.18 -20.20 -4.70
C GLN A 283 -7.19 -21.70 -4.96
N LYS A 284 -8.09 -22.44 -4.30
CA LYS A 284 -8.25 -23.89 -4.49
C LYS A 284 -8.54 -24.25 -5.95
N ASP A 285 -9.42 -23.51 -6.61
CA ASP A 285 -9.73 -23.73 -8.03
C ASP A 285 -8.53 -23.36 -8.93
N TYR A 286 -7.93 -22.19 -8.68
CA TYR A 286 -6.81 -21.68 -9.47
C TYR A 286 -5.62 -22.63 -9.46
N VAL A 287 -5.18 -23.14 -8.30
CA VAL A 287 -4.02 -24.05 -8.24
C VAL A 287 -4.27 -25.38 -8.96
N GLN A 288 -5.54 -25.75 -9.14
CA GLN A 288 -5.93 -26.92 -9.91
C GLN A 288 -6.06 -26.65 -11.41
N SER A 289 -6.15 -25.38 -11.84
CA SER A 289 -6.21 -24.99 -13.26
C SER A 289 -4.88 -25.20 -13.99
N ILE A 290 -4.89 -25.16 -15.32
CA ILE A 290 -3.65 -25.21 -16.10
C ILE A 290 -2.72 -24.03 -15.79
N HIS A 291 -3.27 -22.82 -15.63
CA HIS A 291 -2.48 -21.63 -15.30
C HIS A 291 -1.80 -21.77 -13.94
N GLY A 292 -2.54 -22.20 -12.91
CA GLY A 292 -1.98 -22.40 -11.58
C GLY A 292 -0.93 -23.52 -11.52
N ARG A 293 -1.15 -24.63 -12.23
CA ARG A 293 -0.16 -25.72 -12.31
C ARG A 293 1.12 -25.30 -13.02
N GLU A 294 1.01 -24.56 -14.13
CA GLU A 294 2.18 -24.05 -14.85
C GLU A 294 2.92 -22.98 -14.04
N ALA A 295 2.20 -22.08 -13.36
CA ALA A 295 2.80 -21.10 -12.45
C ALA A 295 3.56 -21.77 -11.30
N ALA A 296 3.01 -22.85 -10.72
CA ALA A 296 3.67 -23.62 -9.67
C ALA A 296 4.94 -24.35 -10.16
N ARG A 297 5.02 -24.67 -11.46
CA ARG A 297 6.22 -25.23 -12.10
C ARG A 297 7.28 -24.16 -12.43
N GLY A 298 7.02 -22.90 -12.11
CA GLY A 298 7.94 -21.80 -12.42
C GLY A 298 7.87 -21.30 -13.87
N ASN A 299 6.81 -21.65 -14.62
CA ASN A 299 6.61 -21.12 -15.96
C ASN A 299 6.27 -19.63 -15.86
N ALA A 300 7.21 -18.76 -16.26
CA ALA A 300 7.04 -17.30 -16.20
C ALA A 300 5.89 -16.80 -17.10
N GLY A 301 5.55 -17.54 -18.16
CA GLY A 301 4.44 -17.23 -19.05
C GLY A 301 3.06 -17.64 -18.51
N ALA A 302 3.01 -18.36 -17.39
CA ALA A 302 1.74 -18.66 -16.73
C ALA A 302 1.21 -17.40 -16.00
N PRO A 303 -0.07 -17.05 -16.19
CA PRO A 303 -0.65 -15.89 -15.54
C PRO A 303 -0.97 -16.19 -14.07
N VAL A 304 -0.71 -15.23 -13.19
CA VAL A 304 -1.13 -15.21 -11.78
C VAL A 304 -2.30 -14.24 -11.60
N CYS A 305 -2.84 -14.16 -10.38
CA CYS A 305 -4.02 -13.34 -10.06
C CYS A 305 -3.90 -11.90 -10.60
N THR A 306 -2.71 -11.30 -10.48
CA THR A 306 -2.45 -9.92 -10.88
C THR A 306 -2.37 -9.67 -12.38
N ASP A 307 -2.25 -10.72 -13.20
CA ASP A 307 -2.24 -10.59 -14.66
C ASP A 307 -3.66 -10.49 -15.23
N CYS A 308 -4.68 -10.97 -14.50
CA CYS A 308 -6.09 -10.84 -14.88
C CYS A 308 -6.84 -9.79 -14.03
N HIS A 309 -6.40 -9.55 -12.80
CA HIS A 309 -6.98 -8.57 -11.89
C HIS A 309 -5.92 -7.52 -11.49
N SER A 310 -6.21 -6.23 -11.66
CA SER A 310 -5.30 -5.17 -11.19
C SER A 310 -5.16 -5.19 -9.66
N ALA A 311 -3.94 -5.33 -9.12
CA ALA A 311 -3.71 -5.38 -7.67
C ALA A 311 -4.15 -4.11 -6.92
N HIS A 312 -3.93 -2.93 -7.52
CA HIS A 312 -4.24 -1.63 -6.91
C HIS A 312 -5.56 -1.02 -7.41
N GLN A 313 -6.23 -1.61 -8.40
CA GLN A 313 -7.54 -1.16 -8.88
C GLN A 313 -8.48 -2.34 -9.11
N ILE A 314 -8.54 -3.28 -8.14
CA ILE A 314 -9.45 -4.43 -8.23
C ILE A 314 -10.90 -3.92 -8.37
N ARG A 315 -11.56 -4.33 -9.46
CA ARG A 315 -12.95 -3.96 -9.78
C ARG A 315 -13.90 -5.12 -9.46
N ARG A 316 -15.19 -4.82 -9.38
CA ARG A 316 -16.26 -5.81 -9.25
C ARG A 316 -16.38 -6.61 -10.54
N THR A 317 -16.43 -7.94 -10.43
CA THR A 317 -16.44 -8.85 -11.58
C THR A 317 -17.81 -8.94 -12.26
N GLU A 318 -18.87 -8.50 -11.59
CA GLU A 318 -20.22 -8.47 -12.13
C GLU A 318 -20.47 -7.23 -13.00
N ALA A 319 -19.58 -6.23 -12.93
CA ALA A 319 -19.73 -5.00 -13.68
C ALA A 319 -19.41 -5.23 -15.16
N ALA A 320 -20.33 -4.86 -16.04
CA ALA A 320 -20.19 -4.97 -17.49
C ALA A 320 -18.81 -4.48 -18.02
N PRO A 321 -18.30 -3.30 -17.64
CA PRO A 321 -17.00 -2.88 -18.17
C PRO A 321 -15.84 -3.77 -17.70
N TRP A 322 -15.88 -4.38 -16.50
CA TRP A 322 -14.86 -5.38 -16.14
C TRP A 322 -14.98 -6.65 -16.98
N GLN A 323 -16.22 -7.13 -17.21
CA GLN A 323 -16.48 -8.32 -18.01
C GLN A 323 -16.03 -8.18 -19.46
N LEU A 324 -16.08 -6.96 -20.01
CA LEU A 324 -15.59 -6.69 -21.36
C LEU A 324 -14.06 -6.54 -21.39
N ASP A 325 -13.48 -5.91 -20.37
CA ASP A 325 -12.04 -5.70 -20.29
C ASP A 325 -11.28 -7.02 -20.09
N VAL A 326 -11.81 -7.97 -19.30
CA VAL A 326 -11.13 -9.25 -19.03
C VAL A 326 -10.87 -10.09 -20.29
N ILE A 327 -11.65 -9.88 -21.36
CA ILE A 327 -11.42 -10.51 -22.67
C ILE A 327 -10.05 -10.12 -23.22
N ARG A 328 -9.63 -8.87 -23.00
CA ARG A 328 -8.31 -8.38 -23.42
C ARG A 328 -7.20 -9.00 -22.59
N GLU A 329 -7.42 -9.21 -21.29
CA GLU A 329 -6.42 -9.82 -20.40
C GLU A 329 -6.05 -11.23 -20.87
N CYS A 330 -7.04 -12.03 -21.28
CA CYS A 330 -6.76 -13.34 -21.91
C CYS A 330 -5.92 -13.19 -23.20
N GLY A 331 -6.19 -12.15 -24.00
CA GLY A 331 -5.50 -11.90 -25.27
C GLY A 331 -4.06 -11.40 -25.15
N THR A 332 -3.62 -10.98 -23.96
CA THR A 332 -2.21 -10.60 -23.73
C THR A 332 -1.26 -11.78 -23.96
N CYS A 333 -1.72 -13.00 -23.66
CA CYS A 333 -1.01 -14.25 -23.93
C CYS A 333 -1.63 -15.07 -25.07
N HIS A 334 -2.96 -15.01 -25.25
CA HIS A 334 -3.69 -15.77 -26.27
C HIS A 334 -4.12 -14.90 -27.46
N ALA A 335 -3.17 -14.23 -28.11
CA ALA A 335 -3.44 -13.26 -29.17
C ALA A 335 -4.20 -13.85 -30.37
N GLU A 336 -3.83 -15.05 -30.83
CA GLU A 336 -4.50 -15.73 -31.95
C GLU A 336 -5.95 -16.11 -31.61
N SER A 337 -6.17 -16.64 -30.39
CA SER A 337 -7.51 -16.98 -29.90
C SER A 337 -8.38 -15.73 -29.76
N LEU A 338 -7.82 -14.59 -29.32
CA LEU A 338 -8.54 -13.33 -29.25
C LEU A 338 -8.94 -12.83 -30.64
N ARG A 339 -8.05 -12.93 -31.63
CA ARG A 339 -8.35 -12.54 -33.02
C ARG A 339 -9.52 -13.34 -33.57
N THR A 340 -9.42 -14.68 -33.55
CA THR A 340 -10.47 -15.56 -34.08
C THR A 340 -11.78 -15.45 -33.29
N TYR A 341 -11.72 -15.26 -31.96
CA TYR A 341 -12.89 -15.01 -31.14
C TYR A 341 -13.65 -13.76 -31.60
N ARG A 342 -12.94 -12.67 -31.94
CA ARG A 342 -13.55 -11.41 -32.41
C ARG A 342 -14.31 -11.56 -33.73
N ASP A 343 -13.99 -12.58 -34.54
CA ASP A 343 -14.70 -12.86 -35.79
C ASP A 343 -16.05 -13.58 -35.56
N THR A 344 -16.24 -14.18 -34.38
CA THR A 344 -17.49 -14.86 -33.99
C THR A 344 -18.61 -13.87 -33.67
N PHE A 345 -19.85 -14.36 -33.64
CA PHE A 345 -21.00 -13.56 -33.17
C PHE A 345 -20.81 -13.05 -31.74
N HIS A 346 -20.31 -13.89 -30.83
CA HIS A 346 -20.03 -13.50 -29.45
C HIS A 346 -18.97 -12.40 -29.38
N GLY A 347 -17.89 -12.53 -30.16
CA GLY A 347 -16.85 -11.51 -30.28
C GLY A 347 -17.34 -10.18 -30.82
N LYS A 348 -18.15 -10.20 -31.89
CA LYS A 348 -18.73 -8.99 -32.48
C LYS A 348 -19.69 -8.28 -31.52
N VAL A 349 -20.53 -9.03 -30.82
CA VAL A 349 -21.49 -8.47 -29.86
C VAL A 349 -20.77 -7.90 -28.63
N THR A 350 -19.74 -8.56 -28.12
CA THR A 350 -18.91 -7.98 -27.04
C THR A 350 -18.16 -6.73 -27.49
N ALA A 351 -17.69 -6.67 -28.74
CA ALA A 351 -17.05 -5.47 -29.30
C ALA A 351 -18.01 -4.26 -29.39
N LEU A 352 -19.31 -4.50 -29.50
CA LEU A 352 -20.35 -3.46 -29.44
C LEU A 352 -20.69 -3.02 -28.00
N GLY A 353 -20.05 -3.58 -26.98
CA GLY A 353 -20.24 -3.20 -25.57
C GLY A 353 -21.28 -4.02 -24.82
N PHE A 354 -21.82 -5.09 -25.40
CA PHE A 354 -22.77 -5.96 -24.71
C PHE A 354 -22.03 -7.02 -23.88
N ALA A 355 -22.21 -6.99 -22.56
CA ALA A 355 -21.55 -7.92 -21.64
C ALA A 355 -22.32 -9.26 -21.45
N ARG A 356 -23.62 -9.28 -21.76
CA ARG A 356 -24.51 -10.45 -21.59
C ARG A 356 -24.48 -11.39 -22.80
N VAL A 357 -23.29 -11.83 -23.13
CA VAL A 357 -22.99 -12.79 -24.19
C VAL A 357 -21.77 -13.60 -23.76
N ALA A 358 -21.57 -14.79 -24.32
CA ALA A 358 -20.48 -15.65 -23.92
C ALA A 358 -19.11 -15.01 -24.25
N LYS A 359 -18.22 -15.03 -23.27
CA LYS A 359 -16.83 -14.56 -23.31
C LYS A 359 -15.90 -15.74 -23.09
N CYS A 360 -14.59 -15.51 -23.13
CA CYS A 360 -13.58 -16.54 -22.90
C CYS A 360 -13.86 -17.34 -21.60
N ALA A 361 -14.13 -16.64 -20.50
CA ALA A 361 -14.37 -17.25 -19.19
C ALA A 361 -15.70 -18.02 -19.07
N ASP A 362 -16.70 -17.69 -19.88
CA ASP A 362 -18.01 -18.38 -19.88
C ASP A 362 -17.89 -19.77 -20.52
N CYS A 363 -16.97 -19.93 -21.49
CA CYS A 363 -16.68 -21.22 -22.11
C CYS A 363 -15.60 -22.00 -21.36
N HIS A 364 -14.50 -21.35 -20.99
CA HIS A 364 -13.31 -22.02 -20.41
C HIS A 364 -13.30 -22.10 -18.88
N GLY A 365 -14.15 -21.32 -18.20
CA GLY A 365 -14.04 -21.04 -16.76
C GLY A 365 -13.14 -19.84 -16.47
N SER A 366 -13.29 -19.22 -15.29
CA SER A 366 -12.44 -18.09 -14.86
C SER A 366 -11.19 -18.55 -14.11
N HIS A 367 -11.37 -19.39 -13.09
CA HIS A 367 -10.29 -19.92 -12.25
C HIS A 367 -10.12 -21.44 -12.37
N THR A 368 -10.97 -22.10 -13.16
CA THR A 368 -11.00 -23.56 -13.34
C THR A 368 -10.54 -23.99 -14.74
N ILE A 369 -9.79 -23.11 -15.42
CA ILE A 369 -9.39 -23.30 -16.82
C ILE A 369 -8.57 -24.58 -16.98
N GLN A 370 -8.98 -25.44 -17.91
CA GLN A 370 -8.28 -26.67 -18.25
C GLN A 370 -8.11 -26.81 -19.77
N PRO A 371 -7.11 -27.60 -20.23
CA PRO A 371 -6.97 -27.94 -21.64
C PRO A 371 -8.23 -28.63 -22.17
N ALA A 372 -8.57 -28.43 -23.44
CA ALA A 372 -9.77 -29.03 -24.03
C ALA A 372 -9.77 -30.57 -24.02
N SER A 373 -8.59 -31.19 -23.94
CA SER A 373 -8.41 -32.65 -23.80
C SER A 373 -8.71 -33.17 -22.39
N ASP A 374 -8.69 -32.32 -21.36
CA ASP A 374 -9.00 -32.74 -19.98
C ASP A 374 -10.53 -32.92 -19.84
N PRO A 375 -11.02 -34.09 -19.41
CA PRO A 375 -12.46 -34.33 -19.20
C PRO A 375 -13.12 -33.36 -18.21
N ARG A 376 -12.33 -32.71 -17.33
CA ARG A 376 -12.83 -31.69 -16.41
C ARG A 376 -13.07 -30.34 -17.07
N SER A 377 -12.48 -30.10 -18.24
CA SER A 377 -12.64 -28.85 -18.97
C SER A 377 -14.10 -28.63 -19.40
N ALA A 378 -14.59 -27.41 -19.20
CA ALA A 378 -15.91 -27.00 -19.67
C ALA A 378 -16.04 -27.09 -21.20
N VAL A 379 -14.92 -27.00 -21.94
CA VAL A 379 -14.88 -27.16 -23.39
C VAL A 379 -14.49 -28.57 -23.86
N SER A 380 -14.45 -29.55 -22.95
CA SER A 380 -14.17 -30.93 -23.33
C SER A 380 -15.35 -31.54 -24.11
N PRO A 381 -15.11 -32.56 -24.97
CA PRO A 381 -16.19 -33.24 -25.69
C PRO A 381 -17.30 -33.79 -24.77
N ALA A 382 -16.98 -34.11 -23.52
CA ALA A 382 -17.94 -34.62 -22.54
C ALA A 382 -18.82 -33.52 -21.91
N ARG A 383 -18.35 -32.27 -21.86
CA ARG A 383 -19.02 -31.17 -21.13
C ARG A 383 -19.50 -30.01 -21.99
N ILE A 384 -19.00 -29.88 -23.23
CA ILE A 384 -19.27 -28.75 -24.11
C ILE A 384 -20.77 -28.51 -24.36
N VAL A 385 -21.57 -29.57 -24.49
CA VAL A 385 -23.04 -29.44 -24.66
C VAL A 385 -23.66 -28.78 -23.43
N THR A 386 -23.28 -29.21 -22.22
CA THR A 386 -23.74 -28.60 -20.97
C THR A 386 -23.30 -27.15 -20.85
N THR A 387 -22.08 -26.82 -21.30
CA THR A 387 -21.57 -25.44 -21.32
C THR A 387 -22.39 -24.55 -22.25
N CYS A 388 -22.65 -24.97 -23.49
CA CYS A 388 -23.50 -24.21 -24.41
C CYS A 388 -24.93 -24.05 -23.88
N ARG A 389 -25.47 -25.06 -23.18
CA ARG A 389 -26.82 -25.03 -22.59
C ARG A 389 -27.03 -24.00 -21.49
N GLN A 390 -25.98 -23.41 -20.95
CA GLN A 390 -26.10 -22.30 -20.00
C GLN A 390 -26.79 -21.08 -20.62
N CYS A 391 -26.63 -20.89 -21.93
CA CYS A 391 -27.23 -19.79 -22.69
C CYS A 391 -28.14 -20.27 -23.84
N HIS A 392 -27.92 -21.49 -24.36
CA HIS A 392 -28.67 -22.10 -25.46
C HIS A 392 -29.36 -23.39 -24.99
N PRO A 393 -30.55 -23.33 -24.37
CA PRO A 393 -31.20 -24.49 -23.75
C PRO A 393 -31.34 -25.71 -24.68
N ASP A 394 -31.59 -25.46 -25.97
CA ASP A 394 -31.79 -26.50 -26.98
C ASP A 394 -30.49 -26.95 -27.68
N ALA A 395 -29.32 -26.56 -27.16
CA ALA A 395 -28.05 -26.96 -27.76
C ALA A 395 -27.90 -28.49 -27.80
N THR A 396 -27.52 -29.00 -28.96
CA THR A 396 -27.26 -30.43 -29.23
C THR A 396 -25.77 -30.66 -29.50
N ARG A 397 -25.35 -31.93 -29.62
CA ARG A 397 -23.96 -32.26 -29.98
C ARG A 397 -23.54 -31.64 -31.32
N LYS A 398 -24.42 -31.64 -32.32
CA LYS A 398 -24.16 -30.99 -33.62
C LYS A 398 -24.00 -29.47 -33.46
N PHE A 399 -24.78 -28.84 -32.58
CA PHE A 399 -24.62 -27.41 -32.30
C PHE A 399 -23.22 -27.08 -31.77
N THR A 400 -22.65 -27.97 -30.95
CA THR A 400 -21.29 -27.79 -30.39
C THR A 400 -20.16 -28.07 -31.37
N GLU A 401 -20.44 -28.51 -32.59
CA GLU A 401 -19.44 -28.62 -33.66
C GLU A 401 -19.04 -27.25 -34.22
N PHE A 402 -19.79 -26.18 -33.87
CA PHE A 402 -19.38 -24.81 -34.11
C PHE A 402 -18.00 -24.55 -33.50
N GLN A 403 -17.07 -24.04 -34.31
CA GLN A 403 -15.69 -23.79 -33.92
C GLN A 403 -15.48 -22.31 -33.57
N PRO A 404 -15.38 -21.93 -32.27
CA PRO A 404 -15.31 -20.52 -31.86
C PRO A 404 -13.95 -19.85 -32.12
N HIS A 405 -12.95 -20.65 -32.49
CA HIS A 405 -11.59 -20.19 -32.82
C HIS A 405 -11.15 -20.67 -34.20
N ALA A 406 -12.10 -20.82 -35.14
CA ALA A 406 -11.80 -21.19 -36.50
C ALA A 406 -10.97 -20.11 -37.20
N ASP A 407 -9.90 -20.51 -37.89
CA ASP A 407 -9.06 -19.61 -38.67
C ASP A 407 -8.96 -20.09 -40.13
N PRO A 408 -9.58 -19.37 -41.09
CA PRO A 408 -9.52 -19.75 -42.50
C PRO A 408 -8.13 -19.57 -43.12
N THR A 409 -7.20 -18.89 -42.44
CA THR A 409 -5.84 -18.68 -42.96
C THR A 409 -4.85 -19.77 -42.51
N ASN A 410 -5.27 -20.65 -41.58
CA ASN A 410 -4.43 -21.70 -41.02
C ASN A 410 -4.75 -23.06 -41.64
N SER A 411 -4.06 -23.40 -42.73
CA SER A 411 -4.23 -24.67 -43.45
C SER A 411 -3.82 -25.90 -42.65
N ALA A 412 -2.87 -25.76 -41.70
CA ALA A 412 -2.38 -26.87 -40.89
C ALA A 412 -3.42 -27.35 -39.88
N ARG A 413 -4.19 -26.43 -39.30
CA ARG A 413 -5.21 -26.73 -38.28
C ARG A 413 -6.62 -26.86 -38.87
N PHE A 414 -6.93 -26.10 -39.92
CA PHE A 414 -8.24 -26.04 -40.55
C PHE A 414 -8.17 -26.20 -42.08
N PRO A 415 -7.69 -27.35 -42.60
CA PRO A 415 -7.47 -27.53 -44.03
C PRO A 415 -8.73 -27.32 -44.86
N GLY A 416 -9.87 -27.88 -44.44
CA GLY A 416 -11.14 -27.73 -45.15
C GLY A 416 -11.63 -26.28 -45.21
N LEU A 417 -11.48 -25.53 -44.12
CA LEU A 417 -11.86 -24.12 -44.07
C LEU A 417 -10.92 -23.27 -44.93
N TYR A 418 -9.63 -23.55 -44.92
CA TYR A 418 -8.63 -22.86 -45.73
C TYR A 418 -8.91 -22.98 -47.22
N TYR A 419 -9.11 -24.20 -47.73
CA TYR A 419 -9.39 -24.39 -49.15
C TYR A 419 -10.74 -23.81 -49.55
N SER A 420 -11.75 -23.88 -48.68
CA SER A 420 -13.06 -23.26 -48.93
C SER A 420 -12.94 -21.73 -49.01
N TRP A 421 -12.21 -21.12 -48.07
CA TRP A 421 -11.95 -19.68 -48.07
C TRP A 421 -11.17 -19.25 -49.30
N LEU A 422 -10.12 -19.99 -49.67
CA LEU A 422 -9.31 -19.71 -50.85
C LEU A 422 -10.18 -19.79 -52.12
N PHE A 423 -10.95 -20.86 -52.26
CA PHE A 423 -11.86 -21.04 -53.40
C PHE A 423 -12.89 -19.90 -53.49
N MET A 424 -13.57 -19.56 -52.39
CA MET A 424 -14.57 -18.50 -52.38
C MET A 424 -13.95 -17.12 -52.64
N THR A 425 -12.74 -16.87 -52.14
CA THR A 425 -12.00 -15.62 -52.38
C THR A 425 -11.61 -15.51 -53.85
N LEU A 426 -11.09 -16.58 -54.45
CA LEU A 426 -10.76 -16.62 -55.88
C LEU A 426 -12.00 -16.45 -56.75
N LEU A 427 -13.10 -17.10 -56.40
CA LEU A 427 -14.38 -16.95 -57.09
C LEU A 427 -14.88 -15.49 -57.03
N LEU A 428 -14.84 -14.88 -55.85
CA LEU A 428 -15.24 -13.48 -55.63
C LEU A 428 -14.37 -12.53 -56.46
N VAL A 429 -13.05 -12.60 -56.29
CA VAL A 429 -12.11 -11.73 -57.02
C VAL A 429 -12.21 -11.95 -58.52
N GLY A 430 -12.33 -13.19 -58.98
CA GLY A 430 -12.51 -13.51 -60.39
C GLY A 430 -13.80 -12.92 -60.97
N THR A 431 -14.92 -13.07 -60.27
CA THR A 431 -16.22 -12.52 -60.67
C THR A 431 -16.17 -10.99 -60.75
N PHE A 432 -15.70 -10.33 -59.69
CA PHE A 432 -15.60 -8.87 -59.66
C PHE A 432 -14.60 -8.33 -60.69
N SER A 433 -13.47 -9.01 -60.91
CA SER A 433 -12.49 -8.59 -61.91
C SER A 433 -13.02 -8.75 -63.32
N PHE A 434 -13.66 -9.87 -63.63
CA PHE A 434 -14.23 -10.13 -64.95
C PHE A 434 -15.37 -9.16 -65.27
N PHE A 435 -16.40 -9.08 -64.42
CA PHE A 435 -17.54 -8.20 -64.66
C PHE A 435 -17.19 -6.73 -64.49
N GLY A 436 -16.28 -6.39 -63.58
CA GLY A 436 -15.74 -5.05 -63.43
C GLY A 436 -14.99 -4.58 -64.68
N LEU A 437 -14.07 -5.40 -65.20
CA LEU A 437 -13.35 -5.10 -66.44
C LEU A 437 -14.30 -5.02 -67.64
N HIS A 438 -15.23 -5.97 -67.76
CA HIS A 438 -16.26 -5.93 -68.81
C HIS A 438 -17.05 -4.63 -68.78
N THR A 439 -17.52 -4.21 -67.60
CA THR A 439 -18.29 -2.97 -67.42
C THR A 439 -17.43 -1.74 -67.73
N LEU A 440 -16.18 -1.70 -67.29
CA LEU A 440 -15.23 -0.61 -67.58
C LEU A 440 -14.93 -0.48 -69.07
N LEU A 441 -14.81 -1.60 -69.80
CA LEU A 441 -14.61 -1.60 -71.26
C LEU A 441 -15.89 -1.25 -72.04
N TRP A 442 -17.06 -1.59 -71.50
CA TRP A 442 -18.36 -1.29 -72.13
C TRP A 442 -18.85 0.14 -71.86
N LEU A 443 -18.45 0.74 -70.73
CA LEU A 443 -18.83 2.09 -70.30
C LEU A 443 -18.56 3.19 -71.35
N PRO A 444 -17.37 3.28 -71.98
CA PRO A 444 -17.09 4.30 -73.00
C PRO A 444 -18.02 4.18 -74.22
N ARG A 445 -18.30 2.95 -74.66
CA ARG A 445 -19.19 2.68 -75.78
C ARG A 445 -20.63 3.08 -75.46
N SER A 446 -21.13 2.71 -74.28
CA SER A 446 -22.49 3.08 -73.87
C SER A 446 -22.66 4.59 -73.63
N PHE A 447 -21.62 5.27 -73.14
CA PHE A 447 -21.59 6.74 -73.06
C PHE A 447 -21.62 7.38 -74.45
N ALA A 448 -20.84 6.88 -75.40
CA ALA A 448 -20.83 7.38 -76.78
C ALA A 448 -22.21 7.21 -77.46
N GLU A 449 -22.86 6.05 -77.28
CA GLU A 449 -24.21 5.80 -77.82
C GLU A 449 -25.28 6.73 -77.20
N ARG A 450 -25.18 7.04 -75.89
CA ARG A 450 -26.10 7.99 -75.22
C ARG A 450 -25.88 9.44 -75.62
N LEU A 451 -24.62 9.85 -75.82
CA LEU A 451 -24.30 11.17 -76.36
C LEU A 451 -24.78 11.31 -77.81
N GLY A 452 -24.67 10.25 -78.61
CA GLY A 452 -25.22 10.21 -79.98
C GLY A 452 -26.74 10.29 -80.05
N ARG A 453 -27.47 9.61 -79.14
CA ARG A 453 -28.95 9.65 -79.10
C ARG A 453 -29.52 10.99 -78.63
N ARG A 454 -28.78 11.79 -77.85
CA ARG A 454 -29.20 13.16 -77.48
C ARG A 454 -29.08 14.17 -78.63
N GLY A 455 -28.40 13.83 -79.72
CA GLY A 455 -28.28 14.65 -80.93
C GLY A 455 -29.30 14.32 -82.03
N ALA A 456 -30.11 13.28 -81.87
CA ALA A 456 -31.13 12.90 -82.86
C ALA A 456 -32.51 13.40 -82.40
N ASN A 457 -32.96 14.53 -82.97
CA ASN A 457 -34.34 15.00 -82.84
C ASN A 457 -35.31 13.97 -83.46
N PRO A 458 -36.52 13.79 -82.90
CA PRO A 458 -37.52 12.93 -83.50
C PRO A 458 -37.95 13.50 -84.88
N PRO A 459 -38.28 12.67 -85.87
CA PRO A 459 -38.77 13.16 -87.16
C PRO A 459 -40.14 13.81 -86.96
N GLU A 460 -40.33 14.98 -87.57
CA GLU A 460 -41.62 15.66 -87.68
C GLU A 460 -42.62 14.76 -88.43
N GLU A 461 -43.75 14.46 -87.80
CA GLU A 461 -44.93 13.91 -88.47
C GLU A 461 -45.54 15.01 -89.36
N SER A 462 -45.68 14.72 -90.65
CA SER A 462 -46.48 15.49 -91.62
C SER A 462 -47.46 14.59 -92.34
#